data_AF-A0ABC9SUY9-F1
#
_entry.id   AF-A0ABC9SUY9-F1
#
_cell.length_a   1.000
_cell.length_b   1.000
_cell.length_c   1.000
_cell.angle_alpha   90.00
_cell.angle_beta   90.00
_cell.angle_gamma   90.00
#
_symmetry.space_group_name_H-M   'P 1'
#
loop_
_entity.id
_entity.type
_entity.pdbx_description
1 polymer ?
#
loop_
_entity_poly.entity_id
_entity_poly.type
_entity_poly.pdbx_seq_one_letter_code
_entity_poly.pdbx_strand_id
1 'polypeptide(L)'
;MIQNKRLKEKVQDVIFSTAKIFKDVSKIDSIIMVDEDRELKQLKSNSLSSGYPGVCLLLGMLDNIDPDGEWDILALEYLKRVQADLPLSLFHGLAGIMMSVEACSRNKSRYFTQYYLYN
;
A
#
# COMPACT_ATOMS: atom_id res chain seq x y z
N MET A 1 -23.20 -23.78 -3.00
CA MET A 1 -22.42 -23.28 -1.85
C MET A 1 -20.97 -23.78 -1.79
N ILE A 2 -20.68 -25.08 -1.97
CA ILE A 2 -19.32 -25.65 -1.86
C ILE A 2 -18.34 -25.13 -2.95
N GLN A 3 -18.78 -24.97 -4.21
CA GLN A 3 -17.93 -24.42 -5.28
C GLN A 3 -17.46 -22.98 -5.00
N ASN A 4 -18.29 -22.18 -4.31
CA ASN A 4 -17.97 -20.79 -3.97
C ASN A 4 -16.87 -20.74 -2.89
N LYS A 5 -16.90 -21.65 -1.91
CA LYS A 5 -15.85 -21.76 -0.89
C LYS A 5 -14.49 -22.14 -1.49
N ARG A 6 -14.45 -23.18 -2.33
CA ARG A 6 -13.20 -23.63 -3.00
C ARG A 6 -12.63 -22.56 -3.94
N LEU A 7 -13.50 -21.82 -4.64
CA LEU A 7 -13.07 -20.72 -5.48
C LEU A 7 -12.47 -19.58 -4.64
N LYS A 8 -13.12 -19.21 -3.52
CA LYS A 8 -12.62 -18.20 -2.59
C LYS A 8 -11.25 -18.56 -2.04
N GLU A 9 -11.06 -19.80 -1.59
CA GLU A 9 -9.77 -20.31 -1.10
C GLU A 9 -8.69 -20.20 -2.18
N LYS A 10 -8.98 -20.66 -3.41
CA LYS A 10 -8.03 -20.55 -4.53
C LYS A 10 -7.67 -19.10 -4.85
N VAL A 11 -8.64 -18.18 -4.81
CA VAL A 11 -8.38 -16.74 -5.04
C VAL A 11 -7.49 -16.17 -3.94
N GLN A 12 -7.76 -16.52 -2.67
CA GLN A 12 -6.92 -16.10 -1.54
C GLN A 12 -5.49 -16.64 -1.70
N ASP A 13 -5.32 -17.91 -2.06
CA ASP A 13 -4.00 -18.51 -2.29
C ASP A 13 -3.22 -17.77 -3.39
N VAL A 14 -3.86 -17.42 -4.50
CA VAL A 14 -3.23 -16.65 -5.59
C VAL A 14 -2.84 -15.25 -5.11
N ILE A 15 -3.72 -14.57 -4.37
CA ILE A 15 -3.45 -13.24 -3.82
C ILE A 15 -2.24 -13.30 -2.88
N PHE A 16 -2.24 -14.19 -1.89
CA PHE A 16 -1.17 -14.27 -0.90
C PHE A 16 0.14 -14.78 -1.49
N SER A 17 0.11 -15.76 -2.39
CA SER A 17 1.32 -16.24 -3.07
C SER A 17 1.96 -15.16 -3.92
N THR A 18 1.16 -14.34 -4.60
CA THR A 18 1.66 -13.18 -5.36
C THR A 18 2.17 -12.10 -4.42
N ALA A 19 1.44 -11.80 -3.35
CA ALA A 19 1.79 -10.73 -2.39
C ALA A 19 3.10 -10.99 -1.64
N LYS A 20 3.55 -12.25 -1.54
CA LYS A 20 4.85 -12.59 -0.94
C LYS A 20 6.03 -11.88 -1.62
N ILE A 21 5.93 -11.50 -2.90
CA ILE A 21 6.99 -10.74 -3.57
C ILE A 21 7.28 -9.41 -2.87
N PHE A 22 6.28 -8.79 -2.24
CA PHE A 22 6.44 -7.52 -1.54
C PHE A 22 7.18 -7.66 -0.21
N LYS A 23 7.43 -8.88 0.28
CA LYS A 23 8.28 -9.10 1.47
C LYS A 23 9.77 -8.89 1.16
N ASP A 24 10.17 -8.98 -0.10
CA ASP A 24 11.52 -8.63 -0.55
C ASP A 24 11.58 -7.12 -0.86
N VAL A 25 11.74 -6.33 0.20
CA VAL A 25 11.72 -4.86 0.12
C VAL A 25 12.80 -4.33 -0.82
N SER A 26 14.01 -4.89 -0.77
CA SER A 26 15.11 -4.47 -1.64
C SER A 26 14.79 -4.69 -3.12
N LYS A 27 14.15 -5.81 -3.45
CA LYS A 27 13.69 -6.06 -4.82
C LYS A 27 12.61 -5.06 -5.25
N ILE A 28 11.62 -4.79 -4.41
CA ILE A 28 10.57 -3.82 -4.75
C ILE A 28 11.13 -2.41 -4.91
N ASP A 29 12.05 -1.99 -4.03
CA ASP A 29 12.75 -0.72 -4.14
C ASP A 29 13.47 -0.62 -5.50
N SER A 30 14.15 -1.69 -5.94
CA SER A 30 14.85 -1.72 -7.24
C SER A 30 13.91 -1.56 -8.44
N ILE A 31 12.66 -2.03 -8.33
CA ILE A 31 11.65 -1.92 -9.39
C ILE A 31 11.04 -0.52 -9.40
N ILE A 32 10.67 0.02 -8.23
CA ILE A 32 10.00 1.32 -8.11
C ILE A 32 10.98 2.47 -8.39
N MET A 33 12.26 2.31 -8.04
CA MET A 33 13.30 3.33 -8.18
C MET A 33 14.13 3.20 -9.47
N VAL A 34 13.64 2.44 -10.45
CA VAL A 34 14.38 2.09 -11.67
C VAL A 34 14.76 3.27 -12.54
N ASP A 35 13.95 4.34 -12.56
CA ASP A 35 14.21 5.51 -13.39
C ASP A 35 15.46 6.26 -12.91
N GLU A 36 16.33 6.69 -13.81
CA GLU A 36 17.52 7.48 -13.43
C GLU A 36 17.16 8.95 -13.17
N ASP A 37 16.17 9.47 -13.90
CA ASP A 37 15.67 10.83 -13.73
C ASP A 37 15.05 11.02 -12.35
N ARG A 38 15.54 12.02 -11.61
CA ARG A 38 15.17 12.24 -10.21
C ARG A 38 13.71 12.67 -10.07
N GLU A 39 13.23 13.55 -10.94
CA GLU A 39 11.86 14.07 -10.85
C GLU A 39 10.86 12.98 -11.20
N LEU A 40 11.14 12.22 -12.27
CA LEU A 40 10.30 11.09 -12.67
C LEU A 40 10.30 9.98 -11.62
N LYS A 41 11.46 9.68 -11.02
CA LYS A 41 11.59 8.75 -9.89
C LYS A 41 10.74 9.18 -8.71
N GLN A 42 10.81 10.46 -8.33
CA GLN A 42 9.98 10.99 -7.23
C GLN A 42 8.49 10.91 -7.59
N LEU A 43 8.10 11.31 -8.79
CA LEU A 43 6.70 11.28 -9.21
C LEU A 43 6.13 9.85 -9.21
N LYS A 44 6.87 8.89 -9.78
CA LYS A 44 6.43 7.48 -9.86
C LYS A 44 6.47 6.78 -8.51
N SER A 45 7.53 6.94 -7.73
CA SER A 45 7.63 6.29 -6.41
C SER A 45 6.53 6.72 -5.44
N ASN A 46 5.99 7.93 -5.62
CA ASN A 46 4.87 8.44 -4.83
C ASN A 46 3.51 8.34 -5.54
N SER A 47 3.45 7.70 -6.71
CA SER A 47 2.22 7.47 -7.44
C SER A 47 1.48 6.27 -6.87
N LEU A 48 0.15 6.37 -6.74
CA LEU A 48 -0.70 5.21 -6.47
C LEU A 48 -0.63 4.17 -7.61
N SER A 49 -0.37 4.60 -8.84
CA SER A 49 -0.40 3.74 -10.03
C SER A 49 0.80 2.80 -10.14
N SER A 50 1.96 3.20 -9.60
CA SER A 50 3.24 2.54 -9.87
C SER A 50 4.23 2.57 -8.71
N GLY A 51 3.91 3.27 -7.63
CA GLY A 51 4.80 3.50 -6.50
C GLY A 51 4.36 2.86 -5.20
N TYR A 52 5.02 3.28 -4.12
CA TYR A 52 4.78 2.75 -2.78
C TYR A 52 3.35 2.92 -2.28
N PRO A 53 2.60 4.00 -2.60
CA PRO A 53 1.20 4.10 -2.18
C PRO A 53 0.33 2.96 -2.72
N GLY A 54 0.57 2.49 -3.95
CA GLY A 54 -0.14 1.34 -4.51
C GLY A 54 0.17 0.04 -3.76
N VAL A 55 1.44 -0.16 -3.40
CA VAL A 55 1.87 -1.29 -2.56
C VAL A 55 1.22 -1.21 -1.18
N CYS A 56 1.23 -0.04 -0.55
CA CYS A 56 0.62 0.16 0.78
C CYS A 56 -0.89 -0.10 0.75
N LEU A 57 -1.60 0.36 -0.29
CA LEU A 57 -3.02 0.07 -0.47
C LEU A 57 -3.30 -1.45 -0.50
N LEU A 58 -2.50 -2.22 -1.25
CA LEU A 58 -2.60 -3.68 -1.27
C LEU A 58 -2.35 -4.29 0.11
N LEU A 59 -1.28 -3.87 0.79
CA LEU A 59 -0.90 -4.43 2.08
C LEU A 59 -1.91 -4.11 3.18
N GLY A 60 -2.52 -2.91 3.18
CA GLY A 60 -3.62 -2.56 4.07
C GLY A 60 -4.86 -3.42 3.82
N MET A 61 -5.16 -3.78 2.57
CA MET A 61 -6.22 -4.75 2.28
C MET A 61 -5.87 -6.17 2.78
N LEU A 62 -4.62 -6.60 2.65
CA LEU A 62 -4.17 -7.91 3.14
C LEU A 62 -4.21 -8.00 4.67
N ASP A 63 -3.83 -6.94 5.38
CA ASP A 63 -3.96 -6.84 6.84
C ASP A 63 -5.41 -7.02 7.31
N ASN A 64 -6.38 -6.53 6.54
CA ASN A 64 -7.79 -6.75 6.85
C ASN A 64 -8.26 -8.20 6.59
N ILE A 65 -7.64 -8.90 5.63
CA ILE A 65 -7.99 -10.28 5.26
C ILE A 65 -7.30 -11.28 6.20
N ASP A 66 -6.04 -11.02 6.56
CA ASP A 66 -5.16 -11.86 7.37
C ASP A 66 -4.35 -10.99 8.36
N PRO A 67 -4.96 -10.58 9.50
CA PRO A 67 -4.32 -9.68 10.45
C PRO A 67 -3.06 -10.23 11.13
N ASP A 68 -2.85 -11.55 11.08
CA ASP A 68 -1.70 -12.22 11.69
C ASP A 68 -0.51 -12.33 10.73
N GLY A 69 -0.68 -11.94 9.46
CA GLY A 69 0.34 -12.06 8.41
C GLY A 69 1.41 -10.96 8.38
N GLU A 70 1.38 -10.04 9.35
CA GLU A 70 2.30 -8.91 9.53
C GLU A 70 2.33 -7.93 8.34
N TRP A 71 1.22 -7.86 7.60
CA TRP A 71 1.09 -7.00 6.42
C TRP A 71 1.13 -5.52 6.77
N ASP A 72 0.67 -5.15 7.98
CA ASP A 72 0.72 -3.79 8.49
C ASP A 72 2.15 -3.31 8.78
N ILE A 73 3.00 -4.18 9.35
CA ILE A 73 4.41 -3.89 9.59
C ILE A 73 5.11 -3.65 8.25
N LEU A 74 4.85 -4.49 7.26
CA LEU A 74 5.38 -4.32 5.92
C LEU A 74 4.86 -3.05 5.24
N ALA A 75 3.56 -2.74 5.39
CA ALA A 75 2.96 -1.53 4.84
C ALA A 75 3.61 -0.27 5.43
N LEU A 76 3.85 -0.26 6.75
CA LEU A 76 4.55 0.83 7.42
C LEU A 76 5.96 1.01 6.86
N GLU A 77 6.66 -0.08 6.55
CA GLU A 77 8.00 -0.01 5.97
C GLU A 77 7.99 0.67 4.58
N TYR A 78 6.99 0.40 3.75
CA TYR A 78 6.83 1.11 2.47
C TYR A 78 6.36 2.55 2.64
N LEU A 79 5.44 2.84 3.57
CA LEU A 79 4.94 4.19 3.83
C LEU A 79 6.06 5.18 4.17
N LYS A 80 7.11 4.73 4.88
CA LYS A 80 8.28 5.57 5.21
C LYS A 80 9.03 6.11 3.99
N ARG A 81 8.84 5.52 2.80
CA ARG A 81 9.49 5.93 1.55
C ARG A 81 8.72 7.01 0.81
N VAL A 82 7.49 7.31 1.22
CA VAL A 82 6.61 8.31 0.59
C VAL A 82 7.02 9.73 0.99
N GLN A 83 6.96 10.66 0.05
CA GLN A 83 7.30 12.09 0.19
C GLN A 83 6.05 12.96 0.00
N ALA A 84 6.02 14.13 0.66
CA ALA A 84 4.78 14.90 0.89
C ALA A 84 4.60 16.17 0.03
N ASP A 85 5.39 16.38 -1.03
CA ASP A 85 5.30 17.57 -1.89
C ASP A 85 4.85 17.22 -3.31
N LEU A 86 3.55 17.01 -3.50
CA LEU A 86 2.97 16.51 -4.75
C LEU A 86 1.63 17.17 -5.09
N PRO A 87 1.18 17.10 -6.36
CA PRO A 87 -0.15 17.55 -6.77
C PRO A 87 -1.28 16.84 -6.00
N LEU A 88 -2.51 17.36 -6.04
CA LEU A 88 -3.65 16.77 -5.32
C LEU A 88 -4.29 15.54 -5.99
N SER A 89 -3.76 15.09 -7.13
CA SER A 89 -4.41 14.03 -7.93
C SER A 89 -4.41 12.66 -7.22
N LEU A 90 -5.36 11.80 -7.58
CA LEU A 90 -5.44 10.43 -7.04
C LEU A 90 -4.24 9.58 -7.47
N PHE A 91 -3.94 9.51 -8.75
CA PHE A 91 -2.94 8.56 -9.24
C PHE A 91 -1.50 9.03 -9.06
N HIS A 92 -1.21 10.33 -9.09
CA HIS A 92 0.16 10.87 -9.04
C HIS A 92 0.32 11.96 -7.99
N GLY A 93 -0.43 11.86 -6.89
CA GLY A 93 -0.56 12.96 -5.96
C GLY A 93 -0.97 12.56 -4.56
N LEU A 94 -1.12 13.58 -3.72
CA LEU A 94 -1.43 13.50 -2.29
C LEU A 94 -2.70 12.71 -2.01
N ALA A 95 -3.73 12.77 -2.86
CA ALA A 95 -4.94 11.99 -2.64
C ALA A 95 -4.68 10.48 -2.69
N GLY A 96 -3.81 10.00 -3.58
CA GLY A 96 -3.39 8.60 -3.63
C GLY A 96 -2.59 8.17 -2.42
N ILE A 97 -1.69 9.04 -1.96
CA ILE A 97 -0.94 8.81 -0.71
C ILE A 97 -1.91 8.69 0.46
N MET A 98 -2.84 9.63 0.62
CA MET A 98 -3.81 9.61 1.71
C MET A 98 -4.73 8.39 1.65
N MET A 99 -5.11 7.94 0.45
CA MET A 99 -5.86 6.69 0.29
C MET A 99 -5.07 5.48 0.80
N SER A 100 -3.76 5.42 0.51
CA SER A 100 -2.92 4.34 1.01
C SER A 100 -2.73 4.39 2.53
N VAL A 101 -2.58 5.60 3.11
CA VAL A 101 -2.49 5.79 4.57
C VAL A 101 -3.78 5.37 5.25
N GLU A 102 -4.94 5.73 4.68
CA GLU A 102 -6.25 5.33 5.19
C GLU A 102 -6.39 3.80 5.20
N ALA A 103 -6.04 3.13 4.11
CA ALA A 103 -6.11 1.68 4.01
C ALA A 103 -5.25 0.97 5.07
N CYS A 104 -4.05 1.50 5.36
CA CYS A 104 -3.14 0.95 6.37
C CYS A 104 -3.55 1.33 7.81
N SER A 105 -4.42 2.34 7.98
CA SER A 105 -4.78 2.89 9.29
C SER A 105 -5.68 1.99 10.13
N ARG A 106 -6.24 0.92 9.52
CA ARG A 106 -7.19 -0.01 10.15
C ARG A 106 -8.36 0.73 10.79
N ASN A 107 -9.22 1.30 9.94
CA ASN A 107 -10.34 2.15 10.36
C ASN A 107 -9.89 3.31 11.27
N LYS A 108 -8.80 3.99 10.92
CA LYS A 108 -8.27 5.17 11.61
C LYS A 108 -7.73 4.91 13.02
N SER A 109 -7.52 3.66 13.41
CA SER A 109 -7.01 3.31 14.75
C SER A 109 -5.50 3.50 14.93
N ARG A 110 -4.72 3.55 13.83
CA ARG A 110 -3.25 3.58 13.90
C ARG A 110 -2.62 4.96 13.64
N TYR A 111 -3.02 5.64 12.56
CA TYR A 111 -2.31 6.84 12.08
C TYR A 111 -3.07 8.15 12.27
N PHE A 112 -4.33 8.09 12.71
CA PHE A 112 -5.15 9.26 12.92
C PHE A 112 -5.38 9.45 14.41
N THR A 113 -4.88 10.56 14.95
CA THR A 113 -5.30 11.01 16.29
C THR A 113 -6.71 11.58 16.17
N GLN A 114 -7.63 11.11 17.01
CA GLN A 114 -9.08 11.40 16.96
C GLN A 114 -9.47 12.90 17.10
N TYR A 115 -8.49 13.79 17.35
CA TYR A 115 -8.68 15.20 17.67
C TYR A 115 -8.91 16.15 16.47
N TYR A 116 -8.70 15.71 15.23
CA TYR A 116 -8.77 16.61 14.05
C TYR A 116 -10.11 16.62 13.30
N LEU A 117 -11.13 15.90 13.77
CA LEU A 117 -12.43 15.81 13.07
C LEU A 117 -13.55 16.66 13.71
N TYR A 118 -13.24 17.49 14.71
CA TYR A 118 -14.22 18.32 15.43
C TYR A 118 -13.84 19.80 15.60
N ASN A 119 -12.96 20.35 14.76
CA ASN A 119 -12.72 21.81 14.70
C ASN A 119 -12.93 22.33 13.29
#